data_AF-A0A0F5R6D3-F1
#
_entry.id   AF-A0A0F5R6D3-F1
#
_cell.length_a   1.000
_cell.length_b   1.000
_cell.length_c   1.000
_cell.angle_alpha   90.00
_cell.angle_beta   90.00
_cell.angle_gamma   90.00
#
_symmetry.space_group_name_H-M   'P 1'
#
loop_
_entity.id
_entity.type
_entity.pdbx_description
1 polymer ?
#
loop_
_entity_poly.entity_id
_entity_poly.type
_entity_poly.pdbx_seq_one_letter_code
_entity_poly.pdbx_strand_id
1 'polypeptide(L)'
;MLPTKIVEVMTAPRMENFIRVLKEAFMRVALSQESQVQININQAQNSTLKSNGDILIRREGVIQCDLYSAGNIVFFLDNSVCRGSKLEAGDTISAMYVGGFTGVGTSLKAINKVIVKKMFEGRVTVDRYSTDIFEPVEEMTFDQNSIKRLA
;
A
#
# COMPACT_ATOMS: atom_id res chain seq x y z
N MET A 1 -13.41 7.55 -31.26
CA MET A 1 -13.10 8.88 -31.82
C MET A 1 -11.64 9.20 -31.54
N LEU A 2 -10.90 9.73 -32.51
CA LEU A 2 -9.53 10.19 -32.31
C LEU A 2 -9.51 11.45 -31.42
N PRO A 3 -8.57 11.60 -30.47
CA PRO A 3 -8.53 12.71 -29.50
C PRO A 3 -8.58 14.11 -30.13
N THR A 4 -8.02 14.25 -31.34
CA THR A 4 -7.94 15.50 -32.10
C THR A 4 -9.30 16.05 -32.53
N LYS A 5 -10.30 15.18 -32.79
CA LYS A 5 -11.64 15.64 -33.18
C LYS A 5 -12.48 16.16 -32.00
N ILE A 6 -12.08 15.92 -30.76
CA ILE A 6 -12.83 16.39 -29.58
C ILE A 6 -12.69 17.90 -29.43
N VAL A 7 -11.51 18.45 -29.74
CA VAL A 7 -11.21 19.88 -29.61
C VAL A 7 -11.98 20.71 -30.65
N GLU A 8 -12.14 20.19 -31.88
CA GLU A 8 -12.82 20.88 -32.99
C GLU A 8 -14.33 21.04 -32.80
N VAL A 9 -14.97 20.19 -31.99
CA VAL A 9 -16.43 20.19 -31.79
C VAL A 9 -16.83 20.54 -30.34
N MET A 10 -15.85 21.02 -29.55
CA MET A 10 -16.00 21.43 -28.17
C MET A 10 -16.48 22.89 -28.11
N THR A 11 -17.77 23.07 -27.88
CA THR A 11 -18.36 24.39 -27.59
C THR A 11 -18.37 24.64 -26.09
N ALA A 12 -18.43 25.91 -25.66
CA ALA A 12 -18.50 26.25 -24.23
C ALA A 12 -19.62 25.49 -23.48
N PRO A 13 -20.86 25.36 -24.01
CA PRO A 13 -21.90 24.55 -23.36
C PRO A 13 -21.57 23.06 -23.25
N ARG A 14 -20.86 22.50 -24.24
CA ARG A 14 -20.43 21.09 -24.21
C ARG A 14 -19.33 20.86 -23.19
N MET A 15 -18.43 21.82 -23.03
CA MET A 15 -17.39 21.79 -21.99
C MET A 15 -18.00 21.86 -20.59
N GLU A 16 -18.94 22.77 -20.36
CA GLU A 16 -19.64 22.88 -19.07
C GLU A 16 -20.38 21.58 -18.74
N ASN A 17 -21.06 21.00 -19.72
CA ASN A 17 -21.75 19.72 -19.53
C ASN A 17 -20.76 18.58 -19.25
N PHE A 18 -19.62 18.54 -19.93
CA PHE A 18 -18.57 17.55 -19.67
C PHE A 18 -18.02 17.68 -18.25
N ILE A 19 -17.68 18.88 -17.81
CA ILE A 19 -17.21 19.16 -16.44
C ILE A 19 -18.28 18.74 -15.42
N ARG A 20 -19.55 19.05 -15.69
CA ARG A 20 -20.67 18.64 -14.82
C ARG A 20 -20.74 17.11 -14.68
N VAL A 21 -20.73 16.39 -15.79
CA VAL A 21 -20.76 14.91 -15.79
C VAL A 21 -19.54 14.32 -15.09
N LEU A 22 -18.35 14.88 -15.31
CA LEU A 22 -17.12 14.44 -14.63
C LEU A 22 -17.21 14.64 -13.11
N LYS A 23 -17.69 15.81 -12.66
CA LYS A 23 -17.92 16.10 -11.24
C LYS A 23 -18.96 15.17 -10.64
N GLU A 24 -20.07 14.93 -11.34
CA GLU A 24 -21.11 14.00 -10.88
C GLU A 24 -20.58 12.56 -10.76
N ALA A 25 -19.83 12.09 -11.75
CA ALA A 25 -19.21 10.77 -11.70
C ALA A 25 -18.22 10.66 -10.53
N PHE A 26 -17.37 11.66 -10.34
CA PHE A 26 -16.45 11.75 -9.20
C PHE A 26 -17.20 11.70 -7.87
N MET A 27 -18.25 12.51 -7.71
CA MET A 27 -19.06 12.57 -6.50
C MET A 27 -19.77 11.23 -6.22
N ARG A 28 -20.32 10.57 -7.25
CA ARG A 28 -20.96 9.26 -7.10
C ARG A 28 -19.97 8.20 -6.62
N VAL A 29 -18.75 8.19 -7.16
CA VAL A 29 -17.69 7.29 -6.71
C VAL A 29 -17.30 7.59 -5.26
N ALA A 30 -17.12 8.86 -4.91
CA ALA A 30 -16.79 9.27 -3.55
C ALA A 30 -17.88 8.89 -2.54
N LEU A 31 -19.15 9.06 -2.89
CA LEU A 31 -20.31 8.72 -2.05
C LEU A 31 -20.58 7.21 -1.97
N SER A 32 -20.11 6.42 -2.94
CA SER A 32 -20.29 4.96 -2.96
C SER A 32 -19.15 4.22 -2.26
N GLN A 33 -18.15 4.93 -1.74
CA GLN A 33 -17.10 4.29 -0.97
C GLN A 33 -17.63 3.92 0.41
N GLU A 34 -17.62 2.62 0.69
CA GLU A 34 -17.85 2.13 2.05
C GLU A 34 -16.70 2.59 2.95
N SER A 35 -17.03 3.39 3.97
CA SER A 35 -16.05 3.98 4.88
C SER A 35 -15.51 3.00 5.92
N GLN A 36 -16.12 1.81 6.04
CA GLN A 36 -15.76 0.79 7.04
C GLN A 36 -15.43 -0.56 6.41
N VAL A 37 -14.56 -0.55 5.39
CA VAL A 37 -14.04 -1.80 4.80
C VAL A 37 -12.82 -2.28 5.56
N GLN A 38 -12.83 -3.52 6.00
CA GLN A 38 -11.67 -4.16 6.60
C GLN A 38 -11.56 -5.60 6.10
N ILE A 39 -10.35 -5.99 5.70
CA ILE A 39 -10.03 -7.39 5.45
C ILE A 39 -9.37 -7.95 6.71
N ASN A 40 -9.91 -9.04 7.24
CA ASN A 40 -9.38 -9.71 8.42
C ASN A 40 -9.08 -11.17 8.07
N ILE A 41 -7.80 -11.51 8.05
CA ILE A 41 -7.30 -12.83 7.64
C ILE A 41 -6.30 -13.37 8.65
N ASN A 42 -6.22 -14.70 8.76
CA ASN A 42 -5.17 -15.35 9.53
C ASN A 42 -3.86 -15.41 8.73
N GLN A 43 -3.98 -15.81 7.46
CA GLN A 43 -2.88 -15.95 6.52
C GLN A 43 -3.32 -15.79 5.07
N ALA A 44 -2.37 -15.52 4.18
CA ALA A 44 -2.57 -15.59 2.73
C ALA A 44 -1.29 -16.07 2.02
N GLN A 45 -1.46 -16.77 0.91
CA GLN A 45 -0.36 -17.21 0.06
C GLN A 45 -0.71 -17.01 -1.41
N ASN A 46 0.24 -16.54 -2.21
CA ASN A 46 0.10 -16.38 -3.67
C ASN A 46 -1.21 -15.67 -4.06
N SER A 47 -1.48 -14.55 -3.41
CA SER A 47 -2.79 -13.87 -3.44
C SER A 47 -2.63 -12.36 -3.55
N THR A 48 -3.62 -11.71 -4.17
CA THR A 48 -3.73 -10.26 -4.22
C THR A 48 -4.89 -9.79 -3.37
N LEU A 49 -4.64 -8.91 -2.40
CA LEU A 49 -5.66 -8.35 -1.51
C LEU A 49 -5.69 -6.83 -1.68
N LYS A 50 -6.88 -6.26 -1.86
CA LYS A 50 -7.07 -4.81 -2.00
C LYS A 50 -8.21 -4.34 -1.11
N SER A 51 -7.94 -3.38 -0.22
CA SER A 51 -8.91 -2.82 0.72
C SER A 51 -8.95 -1.29 0.64
N ASN A 52 -10.15 -0.72 0.69
CA ASN A 52 -10.35 0.73 0.86
C ASN A 52 -10.25 1.18 2.33
N GLY A 53 -10.14 0.24 3.28
CA GLY A 53 -9.74 0.52 4.65
C GLY A 53 -8.57 -0.38 5.02
N ASP A 54 -8.58 -0.95 6.22
CA ASP A 54 -7.43 -1.70 6.74
C ASP A 54 -7.36 -3.15 6.23
N ILE A 55 -6.15 -3.72 6.26
CA ILE A 55 -5.90 -5.16 6.16
C ILE A 55 -5.25 -5.63 7.47
N LEU A 56 -5.92 -6.53 8.17
CA LEU A 56 -5.50 -7.05 9.47
C LEU A 56 -5.10 -8.53 9.34
N ILE A 57 -3.84 -8.82 9.62
CA ILE A 57 -3.26 -10.17 9.57
C ILE A 57 -3.11 -10.70 11.00
N ARG A 58 -3.95 -11.67 11.36
CA ARG A 58 -4.13 -12.11 12.75
C ARG A 58 -3.18 -13.22 13.18
N ARG A 59 -2.63 -14.00 12.24
CA ARG A 59 -1.84 -15.20 12.56
C ARG A 59 -0.61 -15.33 11.69
N GLU A 60 -0.51 -16.37 10.85
CA GLU A 60 0.76 -16.86 10.29
C GLU A 60 1.47 -15.82 9.43
N GLY A 61 0.73 -14.94 8.75
CA GLY A 61 1.31 -13.90 7.93
C GLY A 61 0.94 -14.00 6.45
N VAL A 62 1.80 -13.48 5.58
CA VAL A 62 1.60 -13.49 4.13
C VAL A 62 2.86 -13.93 3.40
N ILE A 63 2.67 -14.77 2.37
CA ILE A 63 3.76 -15.34 1.58
C ILE A 63 3.44 -15.16 0.09
N GLN A 64 4.33 -14.50 -0.64
CA GLN A 64 4.16 -14.23 -2.08
C GLN A 64 2.84 -13.52 -2.39
N CYS A 65 2.51 -12.50 -1.60
CA CYS A 65 1.27 -11.74 -1.78
C CYS A 65 1.53 -10.30 -2.21
N ASP A 66 0.54 -9.75 -2.93
CA ASP A 66 0.46 -8.32 -3.22
C ASP A 66 -0.70 -7.72 -2.44
N LEU A 67 -0.41 -6.90 -1.43
CA LEU A 67 -1.42 -6.27 -0.57
C LEU A 67 -1.44 -4.76 -0.82
N TYR A 68 -2.65 -4.24 -1.04
CA TYR A 68 -2.90 -2.81 -1.10
C TYR A 68 -3.99 -2.43 -0.10
N SER A 69 -3.70 -1.45 0.75
CA SER A 69 -4.61 -0.92 1.75
C SER A 69 -4.64 0.60 1.61
N ALA A 70 -5.82 1.20 1.52
CA ALA A 70 -5.93 2.65 1.61
C ALA A 70 -5.71 3.16 3.04
N GLY A 71 -5.89 2.28 4.05
CA GLY A 71 -5.53 2.53 5.44
C GLY A 71 -4.22 1.84 5.81
N ASN A 72 -4.29 0.97 6.80
CA ASN A 72 -3.15 0.30 7.40
C ASN A 72 -3.04 -1.16 6.94
N ILE A 73 -1.83 -1.71 7.07
CA ILE A 73 -1.60 -3.17 7.04
C ILE A 73 -0.93 -3.56 8.36
N VAL A 74 -1.61 -4.37 9.17
CA VAL A 74 -1.18 -4.66 10.55
C VAL A 74 -1.10 -6.15 10.80
N PHE A 75 0.07 -6.61 11.22
CA PHE A 75 0.33 -7.96 11.67
C PHE A 75 0.23 -8.00 13.20
N PHE A 76 -0.62 -8.86 13.74
CA PHE A 76 -0.90 -8.91 15.19
C PHE A 76 -0.10 -9.95 15.94
N LEU A 77 0.22 -11.07 15.29
CA LEU A 77 0.92 -12.17 15.95
C LEU A 77 2.43 -11.94 15.87
N ASP A 78 3.10 -11.92 17.02
CA ASP A 78 4.53 -11.60 17.15
C ASP A 78 5.47 -12.38 16.23
N ASN A 79 5.13 -13.61 15.85
CA ASN A 79 5.93 -14.47 14.98
C ASN A 79 5.42 -14.55 13.53
N SER A 80 4.45 -13.70 13.17
CA SER A 80 3.90 -13.63 11.82
C SER A 80 4.96 -13.18 10.81
N VAL A 81 4.85 -13.69 9.59
CA VAL A 81 5.85 -13.46 8.54
C VAL A 81 5.30 -12.71 7.35
N CYS A 82 6.12 -11.87 6.73
CA CYS A 82 5.86 -11.26 5.43
C CYS A 82 7.02 -11.63 4.51
N ARG A 83 6.83 -12.60 3.60
CA ARG A 83 7.91 -13.15 2.77
C ARG A 83 7.58 -13.08 1.30
N GLY A 84 8.53 -12.61 0.49
CA GLY A 84 8.38 -12.49 -0.96
C GLY A 84 7.17 -11.67 -1.38
N SER A 85 6.71 -10.77 -0.51
CA SER A 85 5.44 -10.05 -0.65
C SER A 85 5.68 -8.57 -0.88
N LYS A 86 4.72 -7.91 -1.51
CA LYS A 86 4.70 -6.46 -1.70
C LYS A 86 3.52 -5.88 -0.94
N LEU A 87 3.81 -5.05 0.05
CA LEU A 87 2.80 -4.40 0.88
C LEU A 87 2.79 -2.90 0.58
N GLU A 88 1.63 -2.35 0.24
CA GLU A 88 1.42 -0.91 0.07
C GLU A 88 0.25 -0.44 0.94
N ALA A 89 0.52 0.53 1.82
CA ALA A 89 -0.46 1.12 2.73
C ALA A 89 -0.56 2.65 2.55
N GLY A 90 -1.78 3.16 2.54
CA GLY A 90 -2.07 4.60 2.50
C GLY A 90 -1.77 5.34 3.80
N ASP A 91 -1.54 4.62 4.90
CA ASP A 91 -1.08 5.17 6.18
C ASP A 91 0.17 4.44 6.69
N THR A 92 -0.01 3.36 7.46
CA THR A 92 1.07 2.66 8.18
C THR A 92 1.11 1.17 7.85
N ILE A 93 2.32 0.62 7.75
CA ILE A 93 2.57 -0.83 7.81
C ILE A 93 3.20 -1.16 9.17
N SER A 94 2.63 -2.13 9.88
CA SER A 94 3.25 -2.74 11.07
C SER A 94 3.40 -4.23 10.83
N ALA A 95 4.63 -4.68 10.60
CA ALA A 95 4.98 -6.05 10.26
C ALA A 95 5.95 -6.65 11.28
N MET A 96 5.85 -7.96 11.51
CA MET A 96 6.70 -8.63 12.51
C MET A 96 8.01 -9.11 11.88
N TYR A 97 8.00 -10.24 11.17
CA TYR A 97 9.20 -10.77 10.50
C TYR A 97 9.12 -10.61 8.99
N VAL A 98 9.94 -9.72 8.43
CA VAL A 98 9.89 -9.32 7.02
C VAL A 98 11.09 -9.89 6.26
N GLY A 99 10.81 -10.57 5.15
CA GLY A 99 11.81 -11.27 4.36
C GLY A 99 12.27 -12.58 5.02
N GLY A 100 13.40 -13.07 4.56
CA GLY A 100 14.04 -14.26 5.10
C GLY A 100 15.31 -14.61 4.35
N PHE A 101 16.07 -15.57 4.88
CA PHE A 101 17.36 -16.00 4.32
C PHE A 101 17.30 -16.52 2.88
N THR A 102 16.11 -16.86 2.38
CA THR A 102 15.92 -17.43 1.04
C THR A 102 15.98 -16.38 -0.09
N GLY A 103 16.28 -15.11 0.21
CA GLY A 103 16.55 -14.07 -0.78
C GLY A 103 15.35 -13.64 -1.63
N VAL A 104 14.11 -14.01 -1.24
CA VAL A 104 12.92 -13.59 -1.99
C VAL A 104 12.57 -12.16 -1.62
N GLY A 105 12.77 -11.25 -2.57
CA GLY A 105 12.60 -9.81 -2.39
C GLY A 105 11.25 -9.46 -1.78
N THR A 106 11.30 -8.70 -0.69
CA THR A 106 10.12 -8.21 0.04
C THR A 106 10.17 -6.69 0.07
N SER A 107 9.05 -6.03 -0.25
CA SER A 107 8.99 -4.56 -0.28
C SER A 107 7.83 -4.04 0.55
N LEU A 108 8.13 -3.08 1.42
CA LEU A 108 7.16 -2.40 2.27
C LEU A 108 7.08 -0.94 1.86
N LYS A 109 5.87 -0.48 1.51
CA LYS A 109 5.62 0.91 1.13
C LYS A 109 4.47 1.48 1.95
N ALA A 110 4.71 2.57 2.65
CA ALA A 110 3.67 3.29 3.39
C ALA A 110 3.76 4.80 3.15
N ILE A 111 2.68 5.54 3.34
CA ILE A 111 2.73 7.01 3.22
C ILE A 111 3.36 7.64 4.47
N ASN A 112 2.97 7.18 5.66
CA ASN A 112 3.41 7.79 6.92
C ASN A 112 4.62 7.09 7.53
N LYS A 113 4.53 5.78 7.78
CA LYS A 113 5.61 5.02 8.40
C LYS A 113 5.51 3.51 8.18
N VAL A 114 6.65 2.84 8.31
CA VAL A 114 6.78 1.38 8.33
C VAL A 114 7.44 0.98 9.65
N ILE A 115 6.79 0.09 10.40
CA ILE A 115 7.29 -0.44 11.67
C ILE A 115 7.58 -1.92 11.47
N VAL A 116 8.80 -2.35 11.81
CA VAL A 116 9.22 -3.75 11.71
C VAL A 116 9.83 -4.24 13.01
N LYS A 117 9.39 -5.42 13.47
CA LYS A 117 10.06 -6.11 14.59
C LYS A 117 11.42 -6.66 14.15
N LYS A 118 11.47 -7.32 13.00
CA LYS A 118 12.71 -7.74 12.34
C LYS A 118 12.54 -7.75 10.83
N MET A 119 13.50 -7.16 10.12
CA MET A 119 13.53 -7.17 8.66
C MET A 119 14.89 -7.64 8.17
N PHE A 120 14.89 -8.63 7.27
CA PHE A 120 16.06 -9.08 6.52
C PHE A 120 16.21 -8.22 5.25
N GLU A 121 16.90 -8.75 4.23
CA GLU A 121 17.06 -8.06 2.96
C GLU A 121 15.71 -7.69 2.33
N GLY A 122 15.61 -6.45 1.86
CA GLY A 122 14.40 -5.95 1.20
C GLY A 122 14.43 -4.44 1.01
N ARG A 123 13.29 -3.87 0.65
CA ARG A 123 13.16 -2.42 0.42
C ARG A 123 12.07 -1.83 1.30
N VAL A 124 12.36 -0.69 1.90
CA VAL A 124 11.38 0.13 2.61
C VAL A 124 11.22 1.46 1.88
N THR A 125 9.97 1.85 1.63
CA THR A 125 9.60 3.14 1.05
C THR A 125 8.62 3.85 1.98
N VAL A 126 8.93 5.08 2.37
CA VAL A 126 8.00 5.97 3.07
C VAL A 126 7.79 7.23 2.24
N ASP A 127 6.53 7.51 1.89
CA ASP A 127 6.16 8.52 0.90
C ASP A 127 6.91 8.29 -0.43
N ARG A 128 7.89 9.15 -0.74
CA ARG A 128 8.75 9.08 -1.93
C ARG A 128 10.19 8.65 -1.62
N TYR A 129 10.53 8.48 -0.35
CA TYR A 129 11.88 8.15 0.08
C TYR A 129 12.01 6.64 0.20
N SER A 130 13.05 6.07 -0.40
CA SER A 130 13.30 4.63 -0.37
C SER A 130 14.70 4.34 0.16
N THR A 131 14.82 3.24 0.89
CA THR A 131 16.10 2.69 1.33
C THR A 131 16.08 1.17 1.16
N ASP A 132 17.21 0.61 0.73
CA ASP A 132 17.43 -0.83 0.67
C ASP A 132 18.04 -1.29 1.98
N ILE A 133 17.48 -2.34 2.54
CA ILE A 133 18.00 -3.03 3.72
C ILE A 133 18.86 -4.17 3.21
N PHE A 134 20.16 -4.10 3.47
CA PHE A 134 21.13 -5.15 3.10
C PHE A 134 21.44 -6.08 4.27
N GLU A 135 21.51 -5.53 5.48
CA GLU A 135 21.77 -6.28 6.71
C GLU A 135 20.52 -6.29 7.60
N PRO A 136 20.26 -7.36 8.37
CA PRO A 136 19.08 -7.44 9.21
C PRO A 136 18.97 -6.29 10.21
N VAL A 137 17.77 -5.71 10.31
CA VAL A 137 17.42 -4.68 11.29
C VAL A 137 16.35 -5.20 12.24
N GLU A 138 16.36 -4.72 13.49
CA GLU A 138 15.42 -5.12 14.54
C GLU A 138 14.82 -3.88 15.22
N GLU A 139 13.55 -4.00 15.65
CA GLU A 139 12.79 -2.97 16.37
C GLU A 139 12.88 -1.57 15.73
N MET A 140 12.71 -1.52 14.40
CA MET A 140 12.93 -0.32 13.60
C MET A 140 11.61 0.35 13.21
N THR A 141 11.61 1.68 13.23
CA THR A 141 10.55 2.51 12.65
C THR A 141 11.14 3.40 11.56
N PHE A 142 10.68 3.16 10.34
CA PHE A 142 10.97 3.97 9.17
C PHE A 142 9.90 5.04 9.01
N ASP A 143 10.31 6.29 9.02
CA ASP A 143 9.50 7.45 8.68
C ASP A 143 10.32 8.36 7.74
N GLN A 144 9.74 9.48 7.30
CA GLN A 144 10.44 10.39 6.39
C GLN A 144 11.76 10.92 6.96
N ASN A 145 11.86 11.10 8.28
CA ASN A 145 13.07 11.61 8.92
C ASN A 145 14.12 10.53 9.09
N SER A 146 13.73 9.30 9.45
CA SER A 146 14.68 8.20 9.64
C SER A 146 15.22 7.70 8.31
N ILE A 147 14.42 7.63 7.23
CA ILE A 147 14.93 7.26 5.90
C ILE A 147 15.94 8.30 5.38
N LYS A 148 15.69 9.59 5.58
CA LYS A 148 16.65 10.65 5.16
C LYS A 148 18.00 10.58 5.87
N ARG A 149 18.08 9.97 7.05
CA ARG A 149 19.36 9.76 7.76
C ARG A 149 20.11 8.52 7.28
N LEU A 150 19.43 7.60 6.61
CA LEU A 150 19.97 6.34 6.09
C LEU A 150 20.40 6.45 4.62
N ALA A 151 19.98 7.50 3.91
CA ALA A 151 20.36 7.84 2.55
C ALA A 151 21.59 8.76 2.54
#